data_AF-A0A117SIV1-F1
#
_entry.id   AF-A0A117SIV1-F1
#
_cell.length_a   1.000
_cell.length_b   1.000
_cell.length_c   1.000
_cell.angle_alpha   90.00
_cell.angle_beta   90.00
_cell.angle_gamma   90.00
#
_symmetry.space_group_name_H-M   'P 1'
#
loop_
_entity.id
_entity.type
_entity.pdbx_description
1 polymer ?
#
loop_
_entity_poly.entity_id
_entity_poly.type
_entity_poly.pdbx_seq_one_letter_code
_entity_poly.pdbx_strand_id
1 'polypeptide(L)'
;MRWTKEEMNSAKAKVEALAAKDSEFRKLCLSDAHAAVKKATGKDVEPSYKLKFVENQGGYETFVLPNFQGSGDQLSNADLDTVAGGSK
;
A
#
# COMPACT_ATOMS: atom_id res chain seq x y z
N MET A 1 2.11 -15.66 6.43
CA MET A 1 3.50 -15.18 6.59
C MET A 1 3.43 -13.67 6.67
N ARG A 2 3.89 -13.07 7.75
CA ARG A 2 3.83 -11.61 7.95
C ARG A 2 5.02 -10.97 7.24
N TRP A 3 4.74 -10.14 6.24
CA TRP A 3 5.78 -9.45 5.48
C TRP A 3 6.45 -8.37 6.32
N THR A 4 7.76 -8.19 6.16
CA THR A 4 8.49 -7.08 6.78
C THR A 4 8.27 -5.78 6.01
N LYS A 5 8.58 -4.64 6.64
CA LYS A 5 8.51 -3.32 5.98
C LYS A 5 9.44 -3.26 4.76
N GLU A 6 10.61 -3.88 4.85
CA GLU A 6 11.58 -3.96 3.74
C GLU A 6 11.05 -4.79 2.57
N GLU A 7 10.42 -5.94 2.84
CA GLU A 7 9.80 -6.77 1.81
C GLU A 7 8.67 -6.02 1.09
N MET A 8 7.87 -5.25 1.84
CA MET A 8 6.79 -4.45 1.28
C MET A 8 7.33 -3.31 0.39
N ASN A 9 8.38 -2.62 0.83
CA ASN A 9 9.03 -1.58 0.04
C ASN A 9 9.65 -2.14 -1.24
N SER A 10 10.30 -3.30 -1.16
CA SER A 10 10.86 -3.99 -2.34
C SER A 10 9.76 -4.39 -3.32
N ALA A 11 8.64 -4.90 -2.81
CA ALA A 11 7.50 -5.26 -3.65
C ALA A 11 6.85 -4.06 -4.32
N LYS A 12 6.69 -2.95 -3.60
CA LYS A 12 6.20 -1.67 -4.17
C LYS A 12 7.06 -1.26 -5.36
N ALA A 13 8.38 -1.23 -5.23
CA ALA A 13 9.28 -0.86 -6.31
C ALA A 13 9.16 -1.81 -7.54
N LYS A 14 9.03 -3.12 -7.31
CA LYS A 14 8.84 -4.10 -8.40
C LYS A 14 7.49 -3.91 -9.12
N VAL A 15 6.42 -3.71 -8.36
CA VAL A 15 5.08 -3.47 -8.91
C VAL A 15 5.07 -2.17 -9.72
N GLU A 16 5.66 -1.09 -9.20
CA GLU A 16 5.77 0.19 -9.92
C GLU A 16 6.53 0.05 -11.25
N ALA A 17 7.67 -0.64 -11.24
CA ALA A 17 8.47 -0.85 -12.44
C ALA A 17 7.74 -1.67 -13.52
N LEU A 18 6.94 -2.67 -13.10
CA LEU A 18 6.12 -3.49 -14.01
C LEU A 18 4.90 -2.73 -14.52
N ALA A 19 4.14 -2.07 -13.64
CA ALA A 19 2.93 -1.32 -14.00
C ALA A 19 3.19 -0.09 -14.87
N ALA A 20 4.44 0.40 -14.90
CA ALA A 20 4.89 1.44 -15.83
C ALA A 20 5.10 0.94 -17.27
N LYS A 21 5.31 -0.37 -17.47
CA LYS A 21 5.70 -0.95 -18.78
C LYS A 21 4.69 -1.95 -19.33
N ASP A 22 3.86 -2.54 -18.47
CA ASP A 22 2.89 -3.58 -18.84
C ASP A 22 1.46 -3.11 -18.48
N SER A 23 0.68 -2.78 -19.51
CA SER A 23 -0.70 -2.31 -19.36
C SER A 23 -1.66 -3.40 -18.85
N GLU A 24 -1.40 -4.68 -19.12
CA GLU A 24 -2.23 -5.78 -18.61
C GLU A 24 -1.93 -6.03 -17.14
N PHE A 25 -0.65 -5.96 -16.75
CA PHE A 25 -0.28 -5.96 -15.35
C PHE A 25 -0.85 -4.77 -14.59
N ARG A 26 -0.89 -3.59 -15.21
CA ARG A 26 -1.51 -2.39 -14.63
C ARG A 26 -3.00 -2.60 -14.35
N LYS A 27 -3.75 -3.21 -15.27
CA LYS A 27 -5.14 -3.61 -15.03
C LYS A 27 -5.27 -4.60 -13.88
N LEU A 28 -4.35 -5.58 -13.81
CA LEU A 28 -4.31 -6.55 -12.72
C LEU A 28 -4.12 -5.87 -11.35
N CYS A 29 -3.24 -4.87 -11.24
CA CYS A 29 -3.07 -4.10 -10.00
C CYS A 29 -4.39 -3.50 -9.50
N LEU A 30 -5.23 -3.01 -10.40
CA LEU A 30 -6.50 -2.36 -10.04
C LEU A 30 -7.62 -3.36 -9.74
N SER A 31 -7.59 -4.55 -10.35
CA SER A 31 -8.62 -5.59 -10.15
C SER A 31 -8.30 -6.53 -8.99
N ASP A 32 -7.04 -6.94 -8.84
CA ASP A 32 -6.58 -7.90 -7.84
C ASP A 32 -5.15 -7.56 -7.38
N ALA A 33 -5.07 -6.77 -6.32
CA ALA A 33 -3.81 -6.33 -5.74
C ALA A 33 -2.96 -7.49 -5.22
N HIS A 34 -3.57 -8.56 -4.70
CA HIS A 34 -2.83 -9.71 -4.17
C HIS A 34 -2.17 -10.49 -5.30
N ALA A 35 -2.93 -10.77 -6.37
CA ALA A 35 -2.40 -11.42 -7.56
C ALA A 35 -1.29 -10.58 -8.21
N ALA A 36 -1.44 -9.25 -8.26
CA ALA A 36 -0.40 -8.36 -8.79
C ALA A 36 0.91 -8.45 -7.97
N VAL A 37 0.82 -8.39 -6.64
CA VAL A 37 2.00 -8.51 -5.77
C VAL A 37 2.64 -9.90 -5.91
N LYS A 38 1.83 -10.96 -5.97
CA LYS A 38 2.32 -12.33 -6.20
C LYS A 38 3.06 -12.44 -7.52
N LYS A 39 2.49 -11.90 -8.61
CA LYS A 39 3.11 -11.92 -9.94
C LYS A 39 4.42 -11.11 -9.97
N ALA A 40 4.51 -10.00 -9.24
CA ALA A 40 5.71 -9.17 -9.19
C ALA A 40 6.83 -9.75 -8.32
N THR A 41 6.50 -10.49 -7.26
CA THR A 41 7.45 -10.87 -6.21
C THR A 41 7.68 -12.37 -6.08
N GLY A 42 6.79 -13.20 -6.65
CA GLY A 42 6.73 -14.64 -6.43
C GLY A 42 6.22 -15.05 -5.05
N LYS A 43 5.81 -14.10 -4.21
CA LYS A 43 5.38 -14.34 -2.82
C LYS A 43 3.91 -13.97 -2.65
N ASP A 44 3.18 -14.82 -1.93
CA ASP A 44 1.81 -14.51 -1.50
C ASP A 44 1.83 -13.51 -0.33
N VAL A 45 0.92 -12.55 -0.41
CA VAL A 45 0.57 -11.69 0.72
C VAL A 45 -0.48 -12.39 1.56
N GLU A 46 -0.42 -12.23 2.88
CA GLU A 46 -1.40 -12.82 3.77
C GLU A 46 -2.84 -12.36 3.39
N PRO A 47 -3.82 -13.26 3.24
CA PRO A 47 -5.16 -12.89 2.76
C PRO A 47 -5.91 -11.87 3.64
N SER A 48 -5.52 -11.76 4.92
CA SER A 48 -6.07 -10.79 5.87
C SER A 48 -5.60 -9.35 5.60
N TYR A 49 -4.50 -9.18 4.84
CA TYR A 49 -3.88 -7.90 4.59
C TYR A 49 -4.60 -7.16 3.45
N LYS A 50 -5.19 -6.01 3.75
CA LYS A 50 -5.95 -5.25 2.76
C LYS A 50 -5.01 -4.40 1.90
N LEU A 51 -4.90 -4.75 0.61
CA LEU A 51 -4.16 -4.00 -0.40
C LEU A 51 -5.09 -3.33 -1.39
N LYS A 52 -4.74 -2.13 -1.82
CA LYS A 52 -5.41 -1.43 -2.92
C LYS A 52 -4.39 -0.57 -3.66
N PHE A 53 -4.39 -0.69 -4.99
CA PHE A 53 -3.69 0.24 -5.86
C PHE A 53 -4.65 1.34 -6.30
N VAL A 54 -4.18 2.59 -6.32
CA VAL A 54 -4.92 3.75 -6.81
C VAL A 54 -4.17 4.30 -7.99
N GLU A 55 -4.88 4.49 -9.10
CA GLU A 55 -4.32 5.09 -10.29
C GLU A 55 -4.08 6.59 -10.07
N ASN A 56 -2.91 7.08 -10.47
CA ASN A 56 -2.70 8.52 -10.55
C ASN A 56 -3.51 9.07 -11.73
N GLN A 57 -4.64 9.69 -11.42
CA GLN A 57 -5.44 10.43 -12.39
C GLN A 57 -4.81 11.81 -12.59
N GLY A 58 -4.21 12.03 -13.76
CA GLY A 58 -3.57 13.30 -14.09
C GLY A 58 -4.50 14.49 -13.84
N GLY A 59 -3.93 15.59 -13.34
CA GLY A 59 -4.68 16.80 -12.95
C GLY A 59 -5.19 16.80 -11.50
N TYR A 60 -5.01 15.71 -10.75
CA TYR A 60 -5.35 15.64 -9.32
C TYR A 60 -4.10 15.39 -8.47
N GLU A 61 -3.91 16.22 -7.45
CA GLU A 61 -2.98 15.92 -6.36
C GLU A 61 -3.70 15.03 -5.35
N THR A 62 -3.10 13.90 -4.97
CA THR A 62 -3.74 12.92 -4.07
C THR A 62 -3.20 13.06 -2.66
N PHE A 63 -4.07 13.44 -1.72
CA PHE A 63 -3.76 13.49 -0.29
C PHE A 63 -4.50 12.38 0.45
N VAL A 64 -3.78 11.64 1.30
CA VAL A 64 -4.38 10.67 2.21
C VAL A 64 -4.80 11.41 3.48
N LEU A 65 -6.11 11.46 3.75
CA LEU A 65 -6.59 11.98 5.02
C LEU A 65 -6.31 10.98 6.14
N PRO A 66 -5.85 11.43 7.31
CA PRO A 66 -5.70 10.55 8.47
C PRO A 66 -7.07 10.01 8.90
N ASN A 67 -7.05 8.94 9.71
CA ASN A 67 -8.27 8.45 10.34
C ASN A 67 -8.97 9.59 11.08
N PHE A 68 -10.27 9.76 10.82
CA PHE A 68 -11.06 10.76 11.49
C PHE A 68 -11.11 10.46 12.98
N GLN A 69 -10.57 11.36 13.80
CA GLN A 69 -10.70 11.31 15.24
C GLN A 69 -12.07 11.90 15.61
N GLY A 70 -13.09 11.05 15.75
CA GLY A 70 -14.33 11.47 16.39
C GLY A 70 -14.03 12.00 17.79
N SER A 71 -14.85 12.93 18.29
CA SER A 71 -14.69 13.62 19.57
C SER A 71 -14.83 12.68 20.79
N GLY A 72 -13.96 11.68 20.94
CA GLY A 72 -14.05 10.66 21.98
C GLY A 72 -12.77 9.90 22.29
N ASP A 73 -11.89 9.67 21.32
CA ASP A 73 -10.66 8.90 21.57
C ASP A 73 -9.42 9.77 21.37
N GLN A 74 -9.00 10.44 22.45
CA GLN A 74 -7.60 10.83 22.58
C GLN A 74 -6.77 9.55 22.47
N LEU A 75 -6.00 9.42 21.39
CA LEU A 75 -5.00 8.37 21.26
C LEU A 75 -4.15 8.37 22.54
N SER A 76 -4.05 7.22 23.19
CA SER A 76 -3.16 7.10 24.35
C SER A 76 -1.72 7.33 23.88
N ASN A 77 -0.84 7.84 24.75
CA ASN A 77 0.57 8.07 24.37
C ASN A 77 1.27 6.82 23.80
N ALA A 78 0.77 5.61 24.07
CA ALA A 78 1.27 4.36 23.51
C ALA A 78 0.92 4.15 22.03
N ASP A 79 -0.16 4.76 21.53
CA ASP A 79 -0.60 4.65 20.14
C ASP A 79 0.11 5.65 19.21
N LEU A 80 0.68 6.72 19.77
CA LEU A 80 1.40 7.76 19.02
C LEU A 80 2.72 7.26 18.42
N ASP A 81 3.37 6.28 19.05
CA ASP A 81 4.65 5.72 18.57
C ASP A 81 4.51 4.84 17.31
N THR A 82 3.29 4.40 16.98
CA THR A 82 3.06 3.53 15.80
C THR A 82 2.74 4.33 14.52
N VAL A 83 2.30 5.59 14.65
CA VAL A 83 1.84 6.43 13.51
C VAL A 83 2.91 7.38 12.97
N ALA A 84 4.02 7.60 13.68
CA ALA A 84 5.14 8.43 13.23
C ALA A 84 6.05 7.68 12.23
N GLY A 85 5.47 7.15 11.16
CA GLY A 85 6.19 6.48 10.07
C GLY A 85 6.72 7.41 8.98
N GLY A 86 6.66 8.73 9.18
CA GLY A 86 7.24 9.75 8.30
C GLY A 86 8.64 10.13 8.76
N SER A 87 9.59 9.21 8.66
CA SER A 87 11.01 9.54 8.79
C SER A 87 11.61 9.69 7.39
N LYS A 88 12.31 10.81 7.22
CA LYS A 88 13.01 11.27 6.01
C LYS A 88 13.90 10.20 5.37
#